data_AF-A0A7W7SNL3-F1
#
_entry.id   AF-A0A7W7SNL3-F1
#
_cell.length_a   1.000
_cell.length_b   1.000
_cell.length_c   1.000
_cell.angle_alpha   90.00
_cell.angle_beta   90.00
_cell.angle_gamma   90.00
#
_symmetry.space_group_name_H-M   'P 1'
#
loop_
_entity.id
_entity.type
_entity.pdbx_description
1 polymer ?
#
loop_
_entity_poly.entity_id
_entity_poly.type
_entity_poly.pdbx_seq_one_letter_code
_entity_poly.pdbx_strand_id
1 'polypeptide(L)'
;MGYSLAYPILRTSDLSEAWRVARKLLDIADLTSSGAMMEVEAFTRTHIGLPRFLTALHGGWLELVVPAIAASHAWDLLASPRDALFPQCIDYWSWKEDGDVELLMDLTEVTVAALARLPDLPVKLTMEHEQIGSVEDQFLAAVDTDLANILWWVGSWPAVPKLALDGQANYVGIELVMNGEGIEERVPRDDHTLYVHVPSREDARVQWLAEFVGQTVIGSRIMGY
;
A
#
# COMPACT_ATOMS: atom_id res chain seq x y z
N MET A 1 -22.37 -0.33 8.78
CA MET A 1 -20.95 -0.20 8.43
C MET A 1 -20.91 0.52 7.10
N GLY A 2 -20.32 1.71 7.06
CA GLY A 2 -20.08 2.40 5.78
C GLY A 2 -18.80 1.85 5.15
N TYR A 3 -18.73 1.96 3.84
CA TYR A 3 -17.56 1.66 3.01
C TYR A 3 -17.35 2.85 2.08
N SER A 4 -16.11 3.08 1.67
CA SER A 4 -15.80 3.97 0.56
C SER A 4 -16.12 3.31 -0.78
N LEU A 5 -16.42 4.12 -1.78
CA LEU A 5 -16.39 3.74 -3.18
C LEU A 5 -15.15 4.39 -3.79
N ALA A 6 -14.32 3.57 -4.44
CA ALA A 6 -13.11 4.02 -5.12
C ALA A 6 -13.41 4.22 -6.61
N TYR A 7 -13.15 5.42 -7.12
CA TYR A 7 -13.38 5.77 -8.52
C TYR A 7 -12.03 6.00 -9.20
N PRO A 8 -11.70 5.23 -10.26
CA PRO A 8 -10.48 5.49 -11.00
C PRO A 8 -10.64 6.80 -11.77
N ILE A 9 -9.65 7.68 -11.66
CA ILE A 9 -9.65 8.99 -12.34
C ILE A 9 -8.47 9.16 -13.29
N LEU A 10 -7.46 8.29 -13.21
CA LEU A 10 -6.30 8.31 -14.08
C LEU A 10 -5.75 6.89 -14.21
N ARG A 11 -5.36 6.52 -15.43
CA ARG A 11 -4.54 5.35 -15.72
C ARG A 11 -3.41 5.76 -16.64
N THR A 12 -2.17 5.51 -16.25
CA THR A 12 -0.98 5.97 -16.98
C THR A 12 0.20 5.03 -16.73
N SER A 13 1.11 4.90 -17.70
CA SER A 13 2.38 4.20 -17.52
C SER A 13 3.48 5.11 -16.96
N ASP A 14 3.17 6.39 -16.68
CA ASP A 14 4.09 7.34 -16.08
C ASP A 14 3.78 7.51 -14.59
N LEU A 15 4.57 6.86 -13.72
CA LEU A 15 4.42 6.99 -12.28
C LEU A 15 4.55 8.43 -11.79
N SER A 16 5.40 9.24 -12.42
CA SER A 16 5.57 10.65 -12.04
C SER A 16 4.32 11.47 -12.37
N GLU A 17 3.63 11.14 -13.47
CA GLU A 17 2.33 11.73 -13.77
C GLU A 17 1.30 11.36 -12.71
N ALA A 18 1.17 10.08 -12.37
CA ALA A 18 0.22 9.61 -11.37
C ALA A 18 0.46 10.28 -10.02
N TRP A 19 1.72 10.33 -9.57
CA TRP A 19 2.10 11.01 -8.33
C TRP A 19 1.79 12.51 -8.35
N ARG A 20 2.11 13.20 -9.46
CA ARG A 20 1.81 14.62 -9.62
C ARG A 20 0.30 14.90 -9.53
N VAL A 21 -0.54 14.02 -10.07
CA VAL A 21 -2.01 14.17 -9.99
C VAL A 21 -2.51 13.90 -8.57
N ALA A 22 -2.01 12.86 -7.90
CA ALA A 22 -2.33 12.57 -6.50
C ALA A 22 -1.99 13.76 -5.58
N ARG A 23 -0.81 14.36 -5.74
CA ARG A 23 -0.39 15.54 -4.97
C ARG A 23 -1.35 16.73 -5.11
N LYS A 24 -1.88 16.99 -6.30
CA LYS A 24 -2.86 18.07 -6.48
C LYS A 24 -4.16 17.82 -5.72
N LEU A 25 -4.56 16.56 -5.53
CA LEU A 25 -5.72 16.20 -4.71
C LEU A 25 -5.38 16.35 -3.22
N LEU A 26 -4.19 15.91 -2.81
CA LEU A 26 -3.71 16.09 -1.43
C LEU A 26 -3.65 17.58 -1.05
N ASP A 27 -3.26 18.46 -1.97
CA ASP A 27 -3.18 19.92 -1.75
C ASP A 27 -4.53 20.59 -1.41
N ILE A 28 -5.66 19.97 -1.80
CA ILE A 28 -7.00 20.50 -1.49
C ILE A 28 -7.72 19.75 -0.38
N ALA A 29 -7.18 18.61 0.04
CA ALA A 29 -7.73 17.84 1.14
C ALA A 29 -7.32 18.46 2.48
N ASP A 30 -8.15 18.27 3.51
CA ASP A 30 -7.73 18.56 4.87
C ASP A 30 -6.82 17.45 5.37
N LEU A 31 -5.53 17.74 5.54
CA LEU A 31 -4.54 16.81 6.07
C LEU A 31 -4.19 17.11 7.54
N THR A 32 -4.85 18.09 8.17
CA THR A 32 -4.55 18.55 9.53
C THR A 32 -5.33 17.80 10.60
N SER A 33 -6.38 17.09 10.19
CA SER A 33 -7.19 16.29 11.10
C SER A 33 -6.41 15.06 11.57
N SER A 34 -6.70 14.58 12.78
CA SER A 34 -6.07 13.37 13.32
C SER A 34 -6.42 12.09 12.56
N GLY A 35 -7.34 12.15 11.60
CA GLY A 35 -7.68 11.03 10.72
C GLY A 35 -6.87 11.00 9.42
N ALA A 36 -6.09 12.03 9.14
CA ALA A 36 -5.23 12.05 7.97
C ALA A 36 -3.98 11.17 8.22
N MET A 37 -3.84 10.11 7.43
CA MET A 37 -2.73 9.16 7.53
C MET A 37 -2.51 8.47 6.20
N MET A 38 -1.42 7.74 6.09
CA MET A 38 -1.06 6.98 4.91
C MET A 38 -0.78 5.53 5.26
N GLU A 39 -1.10 4.66 4.31
CA GLU A 39 -0.73 3.26 4.31
C GLU A 39 -0.03 2.96 2.97
N VAL A 40 0.97 2.09 3.01
CA VAL A 40 1.67 1.61 1.82
C VAL A 40 1.77 0.10 1.87
N GLU A 41 1.52 -0.54 0.72
CA GLU A 41 1.81 -1.96 0.56
C GLU A 41 2.64 -2.20 -0.70
N ALA A 42 3.53 -3.18 -0.65
CA ALA A 42 4.26 -3.65 -1.82
C ALA A 42 4.37 -5.18 -1.82
N PHE A 43 4.33 -5.76 -3.00
CA PHE A 43 4.45 -7.20 -3.23
C PHE A 43 5.71 -7.44 -4.02
N THR A 44 6.70 -8.00 -3.36
CA THR A 44 8.01 -8.28 -3.92
C THR A 44 8.43 -9.72 -3.65
N ARG A 45 9.71 -10.02 -3.84
CA ARG A 45 10.29 -11.34 -3.61
C ARG A 45 11.53 -11.24 -2.76
N THR A 46 11.79 -12.29 -1.97
CA THR A 46 12.89 -12.35 -1.01
C THR A 46 14.26 -12.05 -1.62
N HIS A 47 14.49 -12.36 -2.90
CA HIS A 47 15.79 -12.17 -3.57
C HIS A 47 15.91 -10.88 -4.38
N ILE A 48 14.82 -10.14 -4.59
CA ILE A 48 14.80 -9.02 -5.54
C ILE A 48 14.58 -7.68 -4.84
N GLY A 49 13.40 -7.42 -4.28
CA GLY A 49 13.03 -6.06 -3.87
C GLY A 49 13.24 -5.73 -2.40
N LEU A 50 13.44 -6.73 -1.51
CA LEU A 50 13.60 -6.47 -0.07
C LEU A 50 14.67 -5.41 0.27
N PRO A 51 15.88 -5.41 -0.34
CA PRO A 51 16.86 -4.37 -0.04
C PRO A 51 16.44 -2.96 -0.46
N ARG A 52 15.65 -2.82 -1.55
CA ARG A 52 15.14 -1.51 -1.99
C ARG A 52 14.15 -0.96 -0.98
N PHE A 53 13.20 -1.79 -0.55
CA PHE A 53 12.16 -1.36 0.38
C PHE A 53 12.65 -1.20 1.81
N LEU A 54 13.70 -1.89 2.24
CA LEU A 54 14.28 -1.70 3.57
C LEU A 54 14.69 -0.24 3.83
N THR A 55 15.16 0.46 2.79
CA THR A 55 15.49 1.88 2.90
C THR A 55 14.23 2.75 2.95
N ALA A 56 13.22 2.42 2.15
CA ALA A 56 11.99 3.21 2.00
C ALA A 56 10.97 3.02 3.14
N LEU A 57 10.91 1.82 3.72
CA LEU A 57 9.91 1.38 4.69
C LEU A 57 10.57 0.99 6.02
N HIS A 58 11.50 1.82 6.49
CA HIS A 58 12.17 1.55 7.77
C HIS A 58 11.13 1.56 8.91
N GLY A 59 10.98 0.44 9.61
CA GLY A 59 9.95 0.27 10.64
C GLY A 59 8.61 -0.28 10.12
N GLY A 60 8.52 -0.60 8.83
CA GLY A 60 7.42 -1.39 8.28
C GLY A 60 7.54 -2.88 8.63
N TRP A 61 6.51 -3.62 8.26
CA TRP A 61 6.39 -5.06 8.51
C TRP A 61 6.43 -5.81 7.19
N LEU A 62 6.78 -7.09 7.26
CA LEU A 62 6.67 -8.00 6.13
C LEU A 62 5.90 -9.26 6.50
N GLU A 63 5.13 -9.75 5.55
CA GLU A 63 4.36 -10.98 5.61
C GLU A 63 4.82 -11.93 4.49
N LEU A 64 5.04 -13.20 4.83
CA LEU A 64 5.29 -14.23 3.83
C LEU A 64 4.78 -15.60 4.28
N VAL A 65 4.50 -16.44 3.30
CA VAL A 65 4.21 -17.87 3.50
C VAL A 65 5.41 -18.67 3.04
N VAL A 66 6.01 -19.42 3.96
CA VAL A 66 7.09 -20.35 3.69
C VAL A 66 6.49 -21.73 3.45
N PRO A 67 6.72 -22.35 2.28
CA PRO A 67 6.22 -23.68 1.98
C PRO A 67 6.73 -24.73 2.98
N ALA A 68 5.92 -25.76 3.27
CA ALA A 68 6.24 -26.83 4.22
C ALA A 68 7.64 -27.45 3.99
N ILE A 69 8.04 -27.59 2.72
CA ILE A 69 9.35 -28.12 2.32
C ILE A 69 10.54 -27.26 2.77
N ALA A 70 10.33 -25.98 3.05
CA ALA A 70 11.33 -25.02 3.50
C ALA A 70 11.14 -24.60 4.96
N ALA A 71 10.04 -25.03 5.61
CA ALA A 71 9.67 -24.59 6.95
C ALA A 71 10.72 -24.92 8.02
N SER A 72 11.31 -26.13 7.99
CA SER A 72 12.39 -26.49 8.92
C SER A 72 13.65 -25.64 8.74
N HIS A 73 14.00 -25.31 7.49
CA HIS A 73 15.14 -24.44 7.21
C HIS A 73 14.87 -23.00 7.67
N ALA A 74 13.65 -22.49 7.44
CA ALA A 74 13.24 -21.19 7.96
C ALA A 74 13.25 -21.15 9.50
N TRP A 75 12.82 -22.23 10.16
CA TRP A 75 12.91 -22.35 11.62
C TRP A 75 14.35 -22.26 12.12
N ASP A 76 15.27 -22.98 11.49
CA ASP A 76 16.69 -22.95 11.88
C ASP A 76 17.31 -21.56 11.70
N LEU A 77 16.89 -20.82 10.67
CA LEU A 77 17.41 -19.48 10.37
C LEU A 77 16.82 -18.38 11.26
N LEU A 78 15.52 -18.45 11.55
CA LEU A 78 14.76 -17.34 12.11
C LEU A 78 14.40 -17.57 13.59
N ALA A 79 14.22 -18.82 14.03
CA ALA A 79 13.60 -19.15 15.32
C ALA A 79 14.47 -20.03 16.24
N SER A 80 15.61 -20.57 15.78
CA SER A 80 16.44 -21.46 16.59
C SER A 80 17.13 -20.73 17.77
N PRO A 81 16.88 -21.13 19.04
CA PRO A 81 17.49 -20.50 20.21
C PRO A 81 18.97 -20.86 20.41
N ARG A 82 19.52 -21.84 19.68
CA ARG A 82 20.94 -22.24 19.80
C ARG A 82 21.90 -21.26 19.15
N ASP A 83 21.44 -20.57 18.12
CA ASP A 83 22.18 -19.55 17.37
C ASP A 83 21.36 -18.27 17.34
N ALA A 84 20.82 -17.84 18.49
CA ALA A 84 19.93 -16.68 18.64
C ALA A 84 20.55 -15.39 18.07
N LEU A 85 20.55 -15.27 16.76
CA LEU A 85 20.95 -14.09 16.03
C LEU A 85 19.76 -13.12 16.01
N PHE A 86 18.52 -13.63 16.02
CA PHE A 86 17.31 -12.85 15.71
C PHE A 86 16.07 -13.12 16.59
N PRO A 87 16.16 -13.38 17.91
CA PRO A 87 15.01 -13.74 18.74
C PRO A 87 13.98 -12.61 18.93
N GLN A 88 14.15 -11.45 18.28
CA GLN A 88 13.31 -10.26 18.45
C GLN A 88 12.65 -9.77 17.16
N CYS A 89 12.80 -10.51 16.04
CA CYS A 89 12.31 -10.02 14.75
C CYS A 89 10.98 -10.65 14.32
N ILE A 90 10.56 -11.77 14.90
CA ILE A 90 9.32 -12.45 14.50
C ILE A 90 8.21 -12.08 15.48
N ASP A 91 7.26 -11.28 15.01
CA ASP A 91 6.06 -10.92 15.77
C ASP A 91 5.00 -12.01 15.72
N TYR A 92 4.95 -12.76 14.61
CA TYR A 92 4.00 -13.84 14.43
C TYR A 92 4.57 -15.01 13.63
N TRP A 93 4.28 -16.23 14.11
CA TRP A 93 4.58 -17.49 13.44
C TRP A 93 3.40 -18.43 13.60
N SER A 94 2.87 -18.95 12.48
CA SER A 94 1.77 -19.91 12.52
C SER A 94 1.92 -21.01 11.47
N TRP A 95 1.70 -22.25 11.90
CA TRP A 95 1.64 -23.41 11.01
C TRP A 95 0.23 -23.53 10.44
N LYS A 96 0.14 -23.61 9.11
CA LYS A 96 -1.10 -23.90 8.38
C LYS A 96 -1.36 -25.41 8.34
N GLU A 97 -2.61 -25.79 8.04
CA GLU A 97 -3.02 -27.21 8.02
C GLU A 97 -2.25 -28.05 6.99
N ASP A 98 -1.79 -27.41 5.91
CA ASP A 98 -0.96 -28.02 4.86
C ASP A 98 0.53 -28.10 5.20
N GLY A 99 0.93 -27.59 6.37
CA GLY A 99 2.31 -27.56 6.84
C GLY A 99 3.11 -26.34 6.39
N ASP A 100 2.51 -25.43 5.62
CA ASP A 100 3.11 -24.13 5.32
C ASP A 100 3.20 -23.28 6.60
N VAL A 101 4.09 -22.30 6.59
CA VAL A 101 4.31 -21.41 7.72
C VAL A 101 4.03 -19.98 7.30
N GLU A 102 3.15 -19.31 8.03
CA GLU A 102 2.96 -17.87 7.94
C GLU A 102 3.88 -17.14 8.90
N LEU A 103 4.54 -16.11 8.39
CA LEU A 103 5.46 -15.26 9.13
C LEU A 103 5.03 -13.80 9.01
N LEU A 104 4.99 -13.10 10.15
CA LEU A 104 5.01 -11.64 10.24
C LEU A 104 6.27 -11.24 10.99
N MET A 105 7.01 -10.28 10.46
CA MET A 105 8.23 -9.79 11.07
C MET A 105 8.49 -8.33 10.71
N ASP A 106 9.24 -7.64 11.56
CA ASP A 106 9.77 -6.31 11.26
C ASP A 106 10.67 -6.35 10.01
N LEU A 107 10.54 -5.34 9.15
CA LEU A 107 11.46 -5.12 8.03
C LEU A 107 12.76 -4.47 8.54
N THR A 108 13.81 -5.28 8.66
CA THR A 108 15.12 -4.89 9.17
C THR A 108 16.23 -5.45 8.30
N GLU A 109 17.45 -4.91 8.41
CA GLU A 109 18.64 -5.47 7.74
C GLU A 109 18.82 -6.96 8.06
N VAL A 110 18.52 -7.30 9.31
CA VAL A 110 18.55 -8.65 9.85
C VAL A 110 17.57 -9.57 9.12
N THR A 111 16.29 -9.19 9.03
CA THR A 111 15.27 -10.04 8.41
C THR A 111 15.51 -10.16 6.92
N VAL A 112 15.91 -9.09 6.24
CA VAL A 112 16.30 -9.12 4.83
C VAL A 112 17.47 -10.10 4.59
N ALA A 113 18.52 -10.05 5.42
CA ALA A 113 19.66 -10.95 5.29
C ALA A 113 19.30 -12.43 5.54
N ALA A 114 18.38 -12.70 6.47
CA ALA A 114 17.91 -14.05 6.75
C ALA A 114 17.02 -14.59 5.60
N LEU A 115 16.09 -13.77 5.10
CA LEU A 115 15.18 -14.14 4.01
C LEU A 115 15.90 -14.36 2.68
N ALA A 116 17.03 -13.67 2.44
CA ALA A 116 17.88 -13.92 1.28
C ALA A 116 18.47 -15.35 1.23
N ARG A 117 18.44 -16.09 2.36
CA ARG A 117 18.91 -17.49 2.45
C ARG A 117 17.80 -18.52 2.25
N LEU A 118 16.54 -18.08 2.19
CA LEU A 118 15.41 -18.92 1.83
C LEU A 118 15.29 -19.06 0.30
N PRO A 119 14.46 -19.97 -0.21
CA PRO A 119 14.05 -19.93 -1.61
C PRO A 119 13.47 -18.56 -1.98
N ASP A 120 13.39 -18.30 -3.28
CA ASP A 120 12.78 -17.09 -3.79
C ASP A 120 11.25 -17.15 -3.55
N LEU A 121 10.77 -16.39 -2.58
CA LEU A 121 9.39 -16.44 -2.08
C LEU A 121 8.72 -15.07 -2.25
N PRO A 122 7.40 -15.02 -2.57
CA PRO A 122 6.63 -13.79 -2.51
C PRO A 122 6.61 -13.23 -1.09
N VAL A 123 6.73 -11.91 -0.97
CA VAL A 123 6.66 -11.17 0.29
C VAL A 123 5.72 -9.98 0.10
N LYS A 124 4.78 -9.81 1.03
CA LYS A 124 4.03 -8.57 1.18
C LYS A 124 4.75 -7.69 2.20
N LEU A 125 4.93 -6.42 1.88
CA LEU A 125 5.45 -5.39 2.75
C LEU A 125 4.32 -4.43 3.06
N THR A 126 4.24 -3.99 4.31
CA THR A 126 3.16 -3.12 4.77
C THR A 126 3.74 -2.07 5.73
N MET A 127 3.26 -0.84 5.63
CA MET A 127 3.48 0.19 6.66
C MET A 127 2.20 1.02 6.76
N GLU A 128 1.68 1.18 7.97
CA GLU A 128 0.35 1.71 8.22
C GLU A 128 0.39 2.90 9.20
N HIS A 129 -0.65 3.73 9.17
CA HIS A 129 -0.81 4.88 10.07
C HIS A 129 0.34 5.90 10.00
N GLU A 130 0.95 6.02 8.83
CA GLU A 130 2.06 6.93 8.59
C GLU A 130 1.61 8.37 8.38
N GLN A 131 2.50 9.32 8.67
CA GLN A 131 2.25 10.72 8.36
C GLN A 131 2.34 10.94 6.84
N ILE A 132 1.33 11.58 6.25
CA ILE A 132 1.37 11.98 4.84
C ILE A 132 2.56 12.92 4.61
N GLY A 133 3.39 12.59 3.61
CA GLY A 133 4.63 13.28 3.24
C GLY A 133 5.89 12.71 3.89
N SER A 134 5.81 11.62 4.67
CA SER A 134 6.98 11.07 5.38
C SER A 134 7.89 10.19 4.50
N VAL A 135 7.31 9.37 3.62
CA VAL A 135 8.01 8.24 2.98
C VAL A 135 7.66 8.06 1.50
N GLU A 136 6.67 8.79 0.96
CA GLU A 136 6.17 8.60 -0.41
C GLU A 136 7.27 8.62 -1.46
N ASP A 137 8.14 9.64 -1.45
CA ASP A 137 9.19 9.78 -2.45
C ASP A 137 10.20 8.61 -2.39
N GLN A 138 10.50 8.10 -1.19
CA GLN A 138 11.41 6.96 -1.01
C GLN A 138 10.73 5.66 -1.45
N PHE A 139 9.46 5.49 -1.11
CA PHE A 139 8.66 4.34 -1.51
C PHE A 139 8.50 4.27 -3.03
N LEU A 140 8.09 5.37 -3.68
CA LEU A 140 7.97 5.47 -5.13
C LEU A 140 9.28 5.15 -5.85
N ALA A 141 10.43 5.54 -5.29
CA ALA A 141 11.74 5.20 -5.83
C ALA A 141 12.11 3.70 -5.67
N ALA A 142 11.53 3.00 -4.69
CA ALA A 142 11.81 1.60 -4.40
C ALA A 142 10.95 0.61 -5.22
N VAL A 143 9.75 1.04 -5.64
CA VAL A 143 8.73 0.20 -6.29
C VAL A 143 9.23 -0.48 -7.56
N ASP A 144 9.99 0.21 -8.42
CA ASP A 144 10.47 -0.35 -9.70
C ASP A 144 9.32 -1.04 -10.48
N THR A 145 9.38 -2.35 -10.70
CA THR A 145 8.34 -3.15 -11.35
C THR A 145 7.46 -3.95 -10.37
N ASP A 146 7.68 -3.82 -9.06
CA ASP A 146 6.88 -4.53 -8.05
C ASP A 146 5.46 -3.97 -8.00
N LEU A 147 4.47 -4.82 -7.73
CA LEU A 147 3.10 -4.37 -7.49
C LEU A 147 3.06 -3.65 -6.14
N ALA A 148 2.49 -2.46 -6.10
CA ALA A 148 2.45 -1.67 -4.87
C ALA A 148 1.25 -0.71 -4.87
N ASN A 149 0.86 -0.24 -3.70
CA ASN A 149 -0.11 0.84 -3.57
C ASN A 149 0.25 1.80 -2.43
N ILE A 150 -0.20 3.05 -2.57
CA ILE A 150 -0.24 4.02 -1.50
C ILE A 150 -1.69 4.43 -1.31
N LEU A 151 -2.20 4.32 -0.09
CA LEU A 151 -3.51 4.80 0.31
C LEU A 151 -3.32 6.00 1.25
N TRP A 152 -3.81 7.16 0.85
CA TRP A 152 -3.92 8.34 1.70
C TRP A 152 -5.33 8.45 2.22
N TRP A 153 -5.52 8.19 3.51
CA TRP A 153 -6.71 8.61 4.24
C TRP A 153 -6.61 10.11 4.48
N VAL A 154 -7.57 10.87 3.97
CA VAL A 154 -7.59 12.32 4.17
C VAL A 154 -8.59 12.69 5.25
N GLY A 155 -8.39 13.82 5.91
CA GLY A 155 -9.28 14.28 6.96
C GLY A 155 -10.65 14.69 6.43
N SER A 156 -10.67 15.44 5.32
CA SER A 156 -11.90 15.73 4.60
C SER A 156 -11.65 16.24 3.17
N TRP A 157 -12.64 16.02 2.30
CA TRP A 157 -12.79 16.80 1.08
C TRP A 157 -13.43 18.15 1.37
N PRO A 158 -13.02 19.22 0.67
CA PRO A 158 -13.53 20.56 0.90
C PRO A 158 -15.00 20.68 0.47
N ALA A 159 -15.68 21.69 1.00
CA ALA A 159 -17.00 22.08 0.51
C ALA A 159 -16.89 22.65 -0.92
N VAL A 160 -17.90 22.36 -1.75
CA VAL A 160 -18.04 22.89 -3.11
C VAL A 160 -19.40 23.59 -3.23
N PRO A 161 -19.52 24.87 -2.79
CA PRO A 161 -20.80 25.56 -2.73
C PRO A 161 -21.54 25.65 -4.06
N LYS A 162 -20.80 25.74 -5.18
CA LYS A 162 -21.38 25.78 -6.53
C LYS A 162 -22.17 24.52 -6.90
N LEU A 163 -21.86 23.39 -6.25
CA LEU A 163 -22.54 22.11 -6.44
C LEU A 163 -23.44 21.75 -5.24
N ALA A 164 -23.62 22.67 -4.29
CA ALA A 164 -24.30 22.42 -3.03
C ALA A 164 -23.73 21.20 -2.26
N LEU A 165 -22.41 21.04 -2.30
CA LEU A 165 -21.69 20.00 -1.56
C LEU A 165 -21.03 20.62 -0.32
N ASP A 166 -21.35 20.08 0.86
CA ASP A 166 -20.64 20.43 2.10
C ASP A 166 -19.28 19.74 2.18
N GLY A 167 -18.50 20.02 3.23
CA GLY A 167 -17.28 19.26 3.51
C GLY A 167 -17.60 17.80 3.85
N GLN A 168 -16.74 16.87 3.45
CA GLN A 168 -16.98 15.43 3.65
C GLN A 168 -15.77 14.73 4.25
N ALA A 169 -15.93 14.20 5.46
CA ALA A 169 -14.83 13.66 6.28
C ALA A 169 -14.81 12.13 6.42
N ASN A 170 -15.92 11.44 6.13
CA ASN A 170 -15.99 9.99 6.32
C ASN A 170 -15.70 9.26 5.02
N TYR A 171 -14.89 8.19 5.08
CA TYR A 171 -14.62 7.29 3.94
C TYR A 171 -14.04 8.04 2.73
N VAL A 172 -13.08 8.93 3.00
CA VAL A 172 -12.44 9.78 1.99
C VAL A 172 -10.94 9.51 1.94
N GLY A 173 -10.40 9.54 0.73
CA GLY A 173 -9.01 9.23 0.51
C GLY A 173 -8.65 9.18 -0.95
N ILE A 174 -7.37 8.94 -1.20
CA ILE A 174 -6.78 8.79 -2.52
C ILE A 174 -6.01 7.49 -2.48
N GLU A 175 -6.07 6.69 -3.54
CA GLU A 175 -5.26 5.48 -3.63
C GLU A 175 -4.54 5.42 -4.96
N LEU A 176 -3.22 5.29 -4.93
CA LEU A 176 -2.40 5.07 -6.10
C LEU A 176 -1.98 3.60 -6.14
N VAL A 177 -2.53 2.84 -7.07
CA VAL A 177 -2.09 1.48 -7.39
C VAL A 177 -1.04 1.54 -8.48
N MET A 178 0.07 0.84 -8.27
CA MET A 178 1.23 0.80 -9.15
C MET A 178 1.46 -0.61 -9.65
N ASN A 179 1.77 -0.71 -10.96
CA ASN A 179 2.08 -1.96 -11.63
C ASN A 179 0.98 -3.03 -11.44
N GLY A 180 -0.29 -2.61 -11.40
CA GLY A 180 -1.41 -3.45 -10.95
C GLY A 180 -2.75 -3.08 -11.58
N GLU A 181 -3.62 -4.07 -11.75
CA GLU A 181 -4.92 -3.91 -12.41
C GLU A 181 -5.96 -3.12 -11.59
N GLY A 182 -5.92 -3.24 -10.26
CA GLY A 182 -6.79 -2.54 -9.33
C GLY A 182 -6.47 -2.81 -7.86
N ILE A 183 -7.25 -2.21 -6.95
CA ILE A 183 -7.00 -2.19 -5.50
C ILE A 183 -6.91 -3.61 -4.89
N GLU A 184 -7.85 -4.49 -5.23
CA GLU A 184 -7.88 -5.86 -4.70
C GLU A 184 -7.14 -6.87 -5.59
N GLU A 185 -6.82 -6.48 -6.82
CA GLU A 185 -6.33 -7.38 -7.85
C GLU A 185 -4.79 -7.40 -7.89
N ARG A 186 -4.22 -8.52 -7.43
CA ARG A 186 -2.77 -8.77 -7.47
C ARG A 186 -2.31 -9.26 -8.85
N VAL A 187 -2.80 -8.61 -9.90
CA VAL A 187 -2.47 -8.92 -11.30
C VAL A 187 -1.50 -7.85 -11.81
N PRO A 188 -0.24 -8.20 -12.10
CA PRO A 188 0.74 -7.25 -12.61
C PRO A 188 0.31 -6.59 -13.91
N ARG A 189 0.54 -5.28 -14.03
CA ARG A 189 0.39 -4.49 -15.25
C ARG A 189 1.52 -3.48 -15.39
N ASP A 190 1.70 -2.93 -16.59
CA ASP A 190 2.69 -1.86 -16.85
C ASP A 190 2.12 -0.45 -16.60
N ASP A 191 0.90 -0.34 -16.06
CA ASP A 191 0.24 0.91 -15.75
C ASP A 191 -0.02 1.10 -14.25
N HIS A 192 -0.21 2.36 -13.89
CA HIS A 192 -0.58 2.83 -12.56
C HIS A 192 -1.98 3.44 -12.64
N THR A 193 -2.82 3.18 -11.64
CA THR A 193 -4.17 3.71 -11.57
C THR A 193 -4.35 4.52 -10.29
N LEU A 194 -4.85 5.75 -10.44
CA LEU A 194 -5.18 6.62 -9.31
C LEU A 194 -6.69 6.61 -9.07
N TYR A 195 -7.06 6.36 -7.82
CA TYR A 195 -8.42 6.29 -7.34
C TYR A 195 -8.72 7.44 -6.37
N VAL A 196 -9.98 7.87 -6.39
CA VAL A 196 -10.55 8.79 -5.39
C VAL A 196 -11.61 8.04 -4.61
N HIS A 197 -11.49 8.06 -3.28
CA HIS A 197 -12.42 7.46 -2.35
C HIS A 197 -13.40 8.52 -1.84
N VAL A 198 -14.69 8.19 -1.92
CA VAL A 198 -15.80 8.94 -1.34
C VAL A 198 -16.84 7.97 -0.77
N PRO A 199 -17.72 8.41 0.14
CA PRO A 199 -18.90 7.62 0.51
C PRO A 199 -19.81 7.30 -0.68
N SER A 200 -20.71 6.36 -0.47
CA SER A 200 -21.81 6.11 -1.41
C SER A 200 -22.61 7.39 -1.71
N ARG A 201 -23.00 7.60 -2.98
CA ARG A 201 -23.84 8.71 -3.48
C ARG A 201 -23.15 10.08 -3.56
N GLU A 202 -21.82 10.12 -3.59
CA GLU A 202 -21.02 11.33 -3.77
C GLU A 202 -20.49 11.48 -5.22
N ASP A 203 -21.20 10.93 -6.22
CA ASP A 203 -20.76 10.93 -7.63
C ASP A 203 -20.42 12.35 -8.15
N ALA A 204 -21.18 13.36 -7.73
CA ALA A 204 -20.92 14.76 -8.11
C ALA A 204 -19.59 15.29 -7.55
N ARG A 205 -19.21 14.87 -6.34
CA ARG A 205 -17.91 15.24 -5.73
C ARG A 205 -16.76 14.58 -6.47
N VAL A 206 -16.90 13.32 -6.83
CA VAL A 206 -15.85 12.60 -7.58
C VAL A 206 -15.60 13.26 -8.92
N GLN A 207 -16.67 13.61 -9.66
CA GLN A 207 -16.51 14.32 -10.93
C GLN A 207 -15.79 15.65 -10.73
N TRP A 208 -16.18 16.41 -9.70
CA TRP A 208 -15.50 17.67 -9.37
C TRP A 208 -14.03 17.49 -9.00
N LEU A 209 -13.68 16.47 -8.20
CA LEU A 209 -12.30 16.16 -7.83
C LEU A 209 -11.47 15.75 -9.06
N ALA A 210 -12.02 14.92 -9.94
CA ALA A 210 -11.37 14.55 -11.19
C ALA A 210 -11.14 15.77 -12.09
N GLU A 211 -12.17 16.59 -12.31
CA GLU A 211 -12.09 17.82 -13.11
C GLU A 211 -11.09 18.81 -12.54
N PHE A 212 -11.02 18.95 -11.21
CA PHE A 212 -10.07 19.84 -10.52
C PHE A 212 -8.62 19.53 -10.89
N VAL A 213 -8.28 18.25 -11.08
CA VAL A 213 -6.93 17.83 -11.50
C VAL A 213 -6.77 17.66 -13.01
N GLY A 214 -7.77 18.07 -13.79
CA GLY A 214 -7.78 17.99 -15.25
C GLY A 214 -8.02 16.59 -15.79
N GLN A 215 -8.70 15.74 -15.02
CA GLN A 215 -9.02 14.36 -15.35
C GLN A 215 -10.54 14.14 -15.41
N THR A 216 -10.95 12.91 -15.73
CA THR A 216 -12.34 12.45 -15.69
C THR A 216 -12.40 11.11 -14.99
N VAL A 217 -13.54 10.76 -14.39
CA VAL A 217 -13.76 9.40 -13.89
C VAL A 217 -13.71 8.42 -15.07
N ILE A 218 -12.89 7.38 -14.95
CA ILE A 218 -12.73 6.32 -15.94
C ILE A 218 -13.22 5.00 -15.34
N GLY A 219 -13.72 4.09 -16.19
CA GLY A 219 -14.11 2.75 -15.77
C GLY A 219 -15.26 2.71 -14.76
N SER A 220 -15.39 1.57 -14.08
CA SER A 220 -16.38 1.37 -13.01
C SER A 220 -15.77 1.66 -11.65
N ARG A 221 -16.58 2.20 -10.74
CA ARG A 221 -16.22 2.26 -9.32
C ARG A 221 -16.13 0.86 -8.75
N ILE A 222 -15.24 0.71 -7.79
CA ILE A 222 -15.07 -0.53 -7.00
C ILE A 222 -15.35 -0.23 -5.54
N MET A 223 -15.60 -1.30 -4.77
CA MET A 223 -15.68 -1.19 -3.33
C MET A 223 -14.29 -0.79 -2.81
N GLY A 224 -14.24 0.22 -1.96
CA GLY A 224 -13.06 0.52 -1.17
C GLY A 224 -13.25 0.02 0.27
N TYR A 225 -12.29 0.42 1.11
CA TYR A 225 -12.26 0.20 2.55
C TYR A 225 -13.46 0.82 3.29
#